data_AF-A0A8H6MUW6-F1
#
_entry.id   AF-A0A8H6MUW6-F1
#
_cell.length_a   1.000
_cell.length_b   1.000
_cell.length_c   1.000
_cell.angle_alpha   90.00
_cell.angle_beta   90.00
_cell.angle_gamma   90.00
#
_symmetry.space_group_name_H-M   'P 1'
#
loop_
_entity.id
_entity.type
_entity.pdbx_description
1 polymer ?
#
loop_
_entity_poly.entity_id
_entity_poly.type
_entity_poly.pdbx_seq_one_letter_code
_entity_poly.pdbx_strand_id
1 'polypeptide(L)'
;MTMAEHRPMTLAETLSFGQKPSEARLSIPTPARIPLAGLVGFGIGTTLGLAHGGRTAQLRFRAEHAHKMPTTTTGWYLYHKSKNYHAMYGGLREGLRMGARLSFWTLMAFGLESTVDRYRGCTDLLSTVLASLTVAGGFSLWNRFSLPTAARTARYGLLFGLVYGGLQDAVGLARGRPVGYVEFARKRLGFGKTSGVDAPQ
;
A
#
# COMPACT_ATOMS: atom_id res chain seq x y z
N MET A 1 -38.99 9.79 -34.59
CA MET A 1 -37.87 10.54 -33.96
C MET A 1 -37.83 10.11 -32.49
N THR A 2 -37.24 8.94 -32.23
CA THR A 2 -37.19 8.32 -30.90
C THR A 2 -35.99 8.87 -30.14
N MET A 3 -36.25 9.68 -29.12
CA MET A 3 -35.24 10.18 -28.18
C MET A 3 -34.61 8.99 -27.46
N ALA A 4 -33.31 8.78 -27.65
CA ALA A 4 -32.54 7.84 -26.85
C ALA A 4 -32.48 8.35 -25.41
N GLU A 5 -33.13 7.63 -24.50
CA GLU A 5 -33.05 7.87 -23.07
C GLU A 5 -31.60 7.59 -22.60
N HIS A 6 -30.81 8.65 -22.45
CA HIS A 6 -29.49 8.55 -21.83
C HIS A 6 -29.68 8.25 -20.33
N ARG A 7 -29.64 6.97 -19.97
CA ARG A 7 -29.49 6.54 -18.57
C ARG A 7 -28.28 7.28 -17.98
N PRO A 8 -28.43 8.06 -16.90
CA PRO A 8 -27.27 8.66 -16.25
C PRO A 8 -26.41 7.51 -15.71
N MET A 9 -25.23 7.30 -16.31
CA MET A 9 -24.27 6.34 -15.80
C MET A 9 -23.99 6.69 -14.33
N THR A 10 -24.21 5.72 -13.45
CA THR A 10 -23.93 5.91 -12.03
C THR A 10 -22.44 6.18 -11.83
N LEU A 11 -22.07 6.98 -10.82
CA LEU A 11 -20.65 7.21 -10.47
C LEU A 11 -19.88 5.89 -10.27
N ALA A 12 -20.59 4.85 -9.83
CA ALA A 12 -20.07 3.50 -9.72
C ALA A 12 -19.75 2.87 -11.08
N GLU A 13 -20.61 3.00 -12.10
CA GLU A 13 -20.36 2.48 -13.46
C GLU A 13 -19.20 3.20 -14.17
N THR A 14 -19.14 4.53 -14.04
CA THR A 14 -18.05 5.33 -14.61
C THR A 14 -16.71 5.03 -13.93
N LEU A 15 -16.70 4.79 -12.63
CA LEU A 15 -15.52 4.32 -11.91
C LEU A 15 -15.23 2.82 -12.12
N SER A 16 -16.15 2.03 -12.65
CA SER A 16 -15.96 0.58 -12.79
C SER A 16 -15.29 0.15 -14.09
N PHE A 17 -15.00 1.06 -15.04
CA PHE A 17 -14.23 0.85 -16.29
C PHE A 17 -14.10 -0.62 -16.74
N GLY A 18 -15.23 -1.29 -17.02
CA GLY A 18 -15.27 -2.64 -17.58
C GLY A 18 -14.77 -3.79 -16.68
N GLN A 19 -14.65 -3.62 -15.37
CA GLN A 19 -14.24 -4.70 -14.46
C GLN A 19 -15.42 -5.57 -14.02
N LYS A 20 -15.25 -6.90 -14.09
CA LYS A 20 -16.24 -7.85 -13.56
C LYS A 20 -16.24 -7.77 -12.01
N PRO A 21 -17.41 -7.80 -11.35
CA PRO A 21 -17.52 -7.80 -9.89
C PRO A 21 -16.71 -8.91 -9.19
N SER A 22 -16.48 -10.03 -9.89
CA SER A 22 -15.67 -11.16 -9.44
C SER A 22 -14.17 -10.84 -9.28
N GLU A 23 -13.67 -9.77 -9.91
CA GLU A 23 -12.25 -9.39 -9.92
C GLU A 23 -11.90 -8.34 -8.84
N ALA A 24 -12.89 -7.64 -8.27
CA ALA A 24 -12.66 -6.55 -7.32
C ALA A 24 -12.12 -7.03 -5.96
N ARG A 25 -10.78 -7.02 -5.75
CA ARG A 25 -10.15 -7.29 -4.44
C ARG A 25 -10.69 -6.30 -3.39
N LEU A 26 -11.27 -6.84 -2.30
CA LEU A 26 -11.91 -6.09 -1.20
C LEU A 26 -13.18 -5.28 -1.57
N SER A 27 -13.96 -5.66 -2.58
CA SER A 27 -15.21 -4.98 -2.99
C SER A 27 -15.05 -3.50 -3.41
N ILE A 28 -13.81 -3.06 -3.66
CA ILE A 28 -13.49 -1.72 -4.16
C ILE A 28 -13.01 -1.88 -5.61
N PRO A 29 -13.54 -1.12 -6.58
CA PRO A 29 -13.04 -1.17 -7.95
C PRO A 29 -11.57 -0.74 -8.00
N THR A 30 -10.76 -1.48 -8.76
CA THR A 30 -9.30 -1.25 -8.91
C THR A 30 -8.93 0.21 -9.22
N PRO A 31 -9.63 0.93 -10.12
CA PRO A 31 -9.31 2.34 -10.40
C PRO A 31 -9.58 3.28 -9.20
N ALA A 32 -10.44 2.92 -8.25
CA ALA A 32 -10.59 3.67 -7.00
C ALA A 32 -9.58 3.21 -5.92
N ARG A 33 -9.22 1.92 -5.91
CA ARG A 33 -8.32 1.31 -4.93
C ARG A 33 -6.91 1.91 -4.96
N ILE A 34 -6.33 2.05 -6.16
CA ILE A 34 -4.95 2.54 -6.33
C ILE A 34 -4.77 3.99 -5.82
N PRO A 35 -5.57 4.99 -6.25
CA PRO A 35 -5.43 6.35 -5.74
C PRO A 35 -5.74 6.44 -4.25
N LEU A 36 -6.74 5.71 -3.75
CA LEU A 36 -7.05 5.66 -2.32
C LEU A 36 -5.89 5.11 -1.50
N ALA A 37 -5.26 4.01 -1.94
CA ALA A 37 -4.07 3.45 -1.31
C ALA A 37 -2.90 4.46 -1.33
N GLY A 38 -2.72 5.19 -2.43
CA GLY A 38 -1.74 6.27 -2.53
C GLY A 38 -1.98 7.40 -1.53
N LEU A 39 -3.23 7.81 -1.32
CA LEU A 39 -3.61 8.84 -0.34
C LEU A 39 -3.39 8.38 1.10
N VAL A 40 -3.75 7.12 1.42
CA VAL A 40 -3.49 6.53 2.74
C VAL A 40 -1.98 6.45 3.00
N GLY A 41 -1.21 5.97 2.01
CA GLY A 41 0.25 5.94 2.08
C GLY A 41 0.86 7.33 2.25
N PHE A 42 0.33 8.33 1.54
CA PHE A 42 0.74 9.73 1.72
C PHE A 42 0.46 10.23 3.13
N GLY A 43 -0.73 9.96 3.68
CA GLY A 43 -1.10 10.35 5.04
C GLY A 43 -0.16 9.75 6.08
N ILE A 44 0.06 8.42 6.03
CA ILE A 44 0.97 7.72 6.95
C ILE A 44 2.39 8.28 6.83
N GLY A 45 2.90 8.47 5.61
CA GLY A 45 4.24 8.98 5.37
C GLY A 45 4.41 10.42 5.84
N THR A 46 3.38 11.23 5.67
CA THR A 46 3.35 12.62 6.15
C THR A 46 3.36 12.67 7.67
N THR A 47 2.53 11.87 8.35
CA THR A 47 2.51 11.81 9.83
C THR A 47 3.87 11.38 10.39
N LEU A 48 4.48 10.34 9.81
CA LEU A 48 5.82 9.88 10.22
C LEU A 48 6.89 10.95 9.97
N GLY A 49 6.86 11.60 8.81
CA GLY A 49 7.81 12.66 8.46
C GLY A 49 7.64 13.93 9.29
N LEU A 50 6.41 14.32 9.64
CA LEU A 50 6.14 15.43 10.55
C LEU A 50 6.74 15.16 11.94
N ALA A 51 6.52 13.97 12.48
CA ALA A 51 7.04 13.58 13.79
C ALA A 51 8.57 13.50 13.78
N HIS A 52 9.17 12.91 12.75
CA HIS A 52 10.62 12.75 12.63
C HIS A 52 11.34 14.08 12.33
N GLY A 53 10.85 14.84 11.36
CA GLY A 53 11.38 16.15 10.97
C GLY A 53 11.24 17.19 12.07
N GLY A 54 10.11 17.19 12.78
CA GLY A 54 9.89 18.08 13.92
C GLY A 54 10.87 17.82 15.05
N ARG A 55 11.05 16.55 15.46
CA ARG A 55 11.99 16.18 16.53
C ARG A 55 13.45 16.51 16.17
N THR A 56 13.88 16.19 14.95
CA THR A 56 15.26 16.46 14.52
C THR A 56 15.54 17.96 14.45
N ALA A 57 14.61 18.77 13.93
CA ALA A 57 14.75 20.23 13.92
C ALA A 57 14.76 20.84 15.33
N GLN A 58 13.92 20.34 16.24
CA GLN A 58 13.93 20.75 17.65
C GLN A 58 15.26 20.45 18.34
N LEU A 59 15.81 19.25 18.14
CA LEU A 59 17.08 18.86 18.74
C LEU A 59 18.24 19.69 18.18
N ARG A 60 18.26 19.96 16.88
CA ARG A 60 19.24 20.85 16.25
C ARG A 60 19.17 22.27 16.81
N PHE A 61 17.97 22.85 16.89
CA PHE A 61 17.79 24.19 17.47
C PHE A 61 18.28 24.26 18.92
N ARG A 62 17.99 23.23 19.72
CA ARG A 62 18.47 23.14 21.12
C ARG A 62 19.98 22.99 21.20
N ALA A 63 20.60 22.23 20.30
CA ALA A 63 22.05 22.08 20.24
C ALA A 63 22.72 23.42 19.87
N GLU A 64 22.21 24.10 18.85
CA GLU A 64 22.73 25.41 18.40
C GLU A 64 22.58 26.49 19.47
N HIS A 65 21.47 26.49 20.22
CA HIS A 65 21.15 27.49 21.23
C HIS A 65 21.43 27.05 22.67
N ALA A 66 22.18 25.96 22.87
CA ALA A 66 22.51 25.46 24.21
C ALA A 66 23.23 26.51 25.08
N HIS A 67 23.99 27.41 24.45
CA HIS A 67 24.73 28.49 25.09
C HIS A 67 23.89 29.77 25.35
N LYS A 68 22.67 29.86 24.79
CA LYS A 68 21.77 31.04 24.90
C LYS A 68 20.46 30.66 25.60
N MET A 69 20.57 30.11 26.81
CA MET A 69 19.37 29.82 27.59
C MET A 69 18.72 31.13 28.07
N PRO A 70 17.39 31.28 27.94
CA PRO A 70 16.72 32.52 28.30
C PRO A 70 16.75 32.73 29.82
N THR A 71 17.26 33.87 30.26
CA THR A 71 17.27 34.30 31.68
C THR A 71 16.18 35.32 32.00
N THR A 72 15.55 35.91 30.99
CA THR A 72 14.44 36.87 31.11
C THR A 72 13.11 36.27 30.63
N THR A 73 11.99 36.76 31.15
CA THR A 73 10.63 36.30 30.79
C THR A 73 10.34 36.52 29.30
N THR A 74 10.68 37.69 28.77
CA THR A 74 10.53 38.02 27.34
C THR A 74 11.40 37.13 26.45
N GLY A 75 12.65 36.86 26.87
CA GLY A 75 13.57 35.96 26.16
C GLY A 75 13.06 34.53 26.11
N TRP A 76 12.39 34.06 27.17
CA TRP A 76 11.79 32.72 27.21
C TRP A 76 10.71 32.54 26.15
N TYR A 77 9.84 33.54 25.97
CA TYR A 77 8.79 33.52 24.95
C TYR A 77 9.37 33.52 23.53
N LEU A 78 10.31 34.43 23.25
CA LEU A 78 10.95 34.52 21.93
C LEU A 78 11.71 33.24 21.57
N TYR A 79 12.40 32.65 22.54
CA TYR A 79 13.09 31.36 22.37
C TYR A 79 12.11 30.25 21.97
N HIS A 80 10.99 30.11 22.69
CA HIS A 80 10.00 29.07 22.41
C HIS A 80 9.25 29.30 21.11
N LYS A 81 8.96 30.56 20.76
CA LYS A 81 8.39 30.96 19.47
C LYS A 81 9.30 30.50 18.34
N SER A 82 10.57 30.92 18.32
CA SER A 82 11.54 30.54 17.29
C SER A 82 11.75 29.03 17.23
N LYS A 83 11.87 28.36 18.38
CA LYS A 83 11.97 26.89 18.46
C LYS A 83 10.79 26.20 17.77
N ASN A 84 9.57 26.69 18.00
CA ASN A 84 8.38 26.11 17.40
C ASN A 84 8.32 26.36 15.89
N TYR A 85 8.75 27.53 15.40
CA TYR A 85 8.84 27.80 13.95
C TYR A 85 9.84 26.87 13.25
N HIS A 86 11.04 26.71 13.80
CA HIS A 86 12.04 25.79 13.24
C HIS A 86 11.55 24.33 13.26
N ALA A 87 10.84 23.94 14.33
CA ALA A 87 10.22 22.62 14.44
C ALA A 87 9.13 22.39 13.39
N MET A 88 8.21 23.35 13.22
CA MET A 88 7.12 23.25 12.24
C MET A 88 7.65 23.22 10.81
N TYR A 89 8.61 24.08 10.48
CA TYR A 89 9.22 24.10 9.15
C TYR A 89 9.95 22.78 8.83
N GLY A 90 10.77 22.29 9.77
CA GLY A 90 11.47 21.01 9.62
C GLY A 90 10.52 19.81 9.53
N GLY A 91 9.46 19.81 10.34
CA GLY A 91 8.40 18.82 10.28
C GLY A 91 7.69 18.83 8.93
N LEU A 92 7.22 19.99 8.46
CA LEU A 92 6.44 20.08 7.22
C LEU A 92 7.25 19.67 5.99
N ARG A 93 8.52 20.12 5.91
CA ARG A 93 9.42 19.76 4.81
C ARG A 93 9.68 18.26 4.75
N GLU A 94 9.99 17.64 5.89
CA GLU A 94 10.26 16.20 5.93
C GLU A 94 8.97 15.37 5.79
N GLY A 95 7.86 15.86 6.33
CA GLY A 95 6.51 15.30 6.16
C GLY A 95 6.13 15.17 4.70
N LEU A 96 6.19 16.26 3.94
CA LEU A 96 5.88 16.24 2.50
C LEU A 96 6.82 15.32 1.72
N ARG A 97 8.12 15.34 2.05
CA ARG A 97 9.13 14.49 1.40
C ARG A 97 8.87 13.00 1.65
N MET A 98 8.65 12.62 2.91
CA MET A 98 8.36 11.22 3.28
C MET A 98 7.01 10.77 2.76
N GLY A 99 5.98 11.62 2.84
CA GLY A 99 4.64 11.37 2.31
C GLY A 99 4.67 11.10 0.80
N ALA A 100 5.32 11.96 0.02
CA ALA A 100 5.45 11.76 -1.42
C ALA A 100 6.22 10.47 -1.76
N ARG A 101 7.32 10.20 -1.05
CA ARG A 101 8.12 8.99 -1.27
C ARG A 101 7.32 7.71 -0.95
N LEU A 102 6.60 7.69 0.17
CA LEU A 102 5.79 6.53 0.55
C LEU A 102 4.59 6.33 -0.37
N SER A 103 3.92 7.41 -0.77
CA SER A 103 2.81 7.36 -1.73
C SER A 103 3.26 6.78 -3.07
N PHE A 104 4.41 7.22 -3.59
CA PHE A 104 5.00 6.68 -4.81
C PHE A 104 5.22 5.16 -4.74
N TRP A 105 5.85 4.66 -3.67
CA TRP A 105 6.07 3.21 -3.51
C TRP A 105 4.78 2.43 -3.31
N THR A 106 3.79 3.03 -2.65
CA THR A 106 2.46 2.41 -2.46
C THR A 106 1.73 2.30 -3.79
N LEU A 107 1.70 3.38 -4.59
CA LEU A 107 1.11 3.38 -5.93
C LEU A 107 1.80 2.35 -6.84
N MET A 108 3.14 2.27 -6.78
CA MET A 108 3.89 1.25 -7.52
C MET A 108 3.50 -0.17 -7.09
N ALA A 109 3.39 -0.44 -5.79
CA ALA A 109 3.03 -1.77 -5.27
C ALA A 109 1.62 -2.20 -5.73
N PHE A 110 0.62 -1.37 -5.50
CA PHE A 110 -0.77 -1.67 -5.87
C PHE A 110 -0.98 -1.64 -7.40
N GLY A 111 -0.23 -0.80 -8.11
CA GLY A 111 -0.19 -0.79 -9.58
C GLY A 111 0.33 -2.10 -10.13
N LEU A 112 1.49 -2.56 -9.66
CA LEU A 112 2.09 -3.83 -10.07
C LEU A 112 1.20 -5.03 -9.73
N GLU A 113 0.62 -5.08 -8.53
CA GLU A 113 -0.34 -6.12 -8.15
C GLU A 113 -1.50 -6.17 -9.16
N SER A 114 -2.09 -5.01 -9.47
CA SER A 114 -3.22 -4.90 -10.39
C SER A 114 -2.84 -5.26 -11.84
N THR A 115 -1.63 -4.93 -12.29
CA THR A 115 -1.13 -5.31 -13.62
C THR A 115 -0.91 -6.82 -13.72
N VAL A 116 -0.32 -7.43 -12.69
CA VAL A 116 -0.05 -8.88 -12.66
C VAL A 116 -1.36 -9.67 -12.59
N ASP A 117 -2.33 -9.22 -11.80
CA ASP A 117 -3.66 -9.83 -11.71
C ASP A 117 -4.37 -9.83 -13.07
N ARG A 118 -4.28 -8.71 -13.82
CA ARG A 118 -4.85 -8.61 -15.19
C ARG A 118 -4.16 -9.51 -16.21
N TYR A 119 -2.84 -9.70 -16.08
CA TYR A 119 -2.09 -10.56 -17.01
C TYR A 119 -2.30 -12.05 -16.74
N ARG A 120 -2.45 -12.46 -15.47
CA ARG A 120 -2.63 -13.88 -15.10
C ARG A 120 -4.08 -14.33 -15.08
N GLY A 121 -5.06 -13.42 -15.05
CA GLY A 121 -6.49 -13.76 -14.96
C GLY A 121 -6.89 -14.47 -13.67
N CYS A 122 -5.96 -14.63 -12.72
CA CYS A 122 -6.14 -15.27 -11.43
C CYS A 122 -5.66 -14.30 -10.34
N THR A 123 -6.42 -14.25 -9.25
CA THR A 123 -6.20 -13.33 -8.12
C THR A 123 -5.67 -14.13 -6.94
N ASP A 124 -4.36 -14.31 -6.85
CA ASP A 124 -3.72 -15.20 -5.86
C ASP A 124 -2.64 -14.49 -5.03
N LEU A 125 -2.27 -15.08 -3.90
CA LEU A 125 -1.13 -14.71 -3.04
C LEU A 125 0.18 -14.48 -3.82
N LEU A 126 0.39 -15.19 -4.93
CA LEU A 126 1.60 -15.07 -5.75
C LEU A 126 1.74 -13.70 -6.41
N SER A 127 0.65 -13.03 -6.80
CA SER A 127 0.75 -11.69 -7.41
C SER A 127 1.18 -10.65 -6.37
N THR A 128 0.68 -10.77 -5.15
CA THR A 128 1.06 -9.92 -4.01
C THR A 128 2.51 -10.17 -3.57
N VAL A 129 2.98 -11.42 -3.57
CA VAL A 129 4.40 -11.76 -3.31
C VAL A 129 5.32 -11.21 -4.41
N LEU A 130 4.94 -11.34 -5.69
CA LEU A 130 5.75 -10.79 -6.79
C LEU A 130 5.77 -9.26 -6.76
N ALA A 131 4.64 -8.62 -6.50
CA ALA A 131 4.56 -7.16 -6.37
C ALA A 131 5.45 -6.65 -5.23
N SER A 132 5.36 -7.28 -4.05
CA SER A 132 6.17 -6.90 -2.88
C SER A 132 7.67 -7.16 -3.09
N LEU A 133 8.06 -8.26 -3.73
CA LEU A 133 9.45 -8.52 -4.11
C LEU A 133 9.97 -7.52 -5.15
N THR A 134 9.14 -7.15 -6.13
CA THR A 134 9.51 -6.15 -7.16
C THR A 134 9.72 -4.78 -6.53
N VAL A 135 8.84 -4.37 -5.61
CA VAL A 135 8.97 -3.13 -4.86
C VAL A 135 10.22 -3.16 -3.97
N ALA A 136 10.49 -4.28 -3.28
CA ALA A 136 11.68 -4.45 -2.46
C ALA A 136 12.98 -4.38 -3.29
N GLY A 137 13.00 -5.00 -4.47
CA GLY A 137 14.10 -4.94 -5.42
C GLY A 137 14.31 -3.53 -5.97
N GLY A 138 13.23 -2.89 -6.43
CA GLY A 138 13.25 -1.49 -6.91
C GLY A 138 13.74 -0.53 -5.84
N PHE A 139 13.29 -0.69 -4.59
CA PHE A 139 13.75 0.10 -3.45
C PHE A 139 15.24 -0.12 -3.15
N SER A 140 15.71 -1.38 -3.25
CA SER A 140 17.13 -1.70 -3.05
C SER A 140 18.03 -1.06 -4.10
N LEU A 141 17.60 -1.06 -5.36
CA LEU A 141 18.31 -0.41 -6.46
C LEU A 141 18.32 1.11 -6.30
N TRP A 142 17.16 1.70 -5.95
CA TRP A 142 17.03 3.13 -5.71
C TRP A 142 18.00 3.65 -4.64
N ASN A 143 18.19 2.88 -3.56
CA ASN A 143 19.10 3.25 -2.47
C ASN A 143 20.52 2.68 -2.62
N ARG A 144 20.83 2.01 -3.74
CA ARG A 144 22.14 1.39 -4.03
C ARG A 144 22.68 0.55 -2.86
N PHE A 145 21.85 -0.32 -2.30
CA PHE A 145 22.23 -1.13 -1.15
C PHE A 145 23.30 -2.17 -1.49
N SER A 146 24.16 -2.46 -0.51
CA SER A 146 25.08 -3.60 -0.56
C SER A 146 24.32 -4.94 -0.57
N LEU A 147 24.92 -5.97 -1.17
CA LEU A 147 24.34 -7.32 -1.29
C LEU A 147 23.69 -7.86 0.01
N PRO A 148 24.31 -7.76 1.21
CA PRO A 148 23.68 -8.25 2.44
C PRO A 148 22.45 -7.44 2.86
N THR A 149 22.42 -6.14 2.57
CA THR A 149 21.27 -5.27 2.88
C THR A 149 20.13 -5.52 1.91
N ALA A 150 20.44 -5.68 0.62
CA ALA A 150 19.48 -6.05 -0.41
C ALA A 150 18.79 -7.39 -0.07
N ALA A 151 19.55 -8.39 0.37
CA ALA A 151 19.00 -9.68 0.80
C ALA A 151 18.04 -9.53 1.99
N ARG A 152 18.33 -8.67 2.96
CA ARG A 152 17.40 -8.38 4.08
C ARG A 152 16.13 -7.69 3.59
N THR A 153 16.24 -6.70 2.71
CA THR A 153 15.09 -6.03 2.11
C THR A 153 14.21 -7.01 1.32
N ALA A 154 14.81 -7.93 0.57
CA ALA A 154 14.09 -8.99 -0.13
C ALA A 154 13.36 -9.94 0.84
N ARG A 155 14.00 -10.33 1.95
CA ARG A 155 13.36 -11.14 3.01
C ARG A 155 12.17 -10.43 3.62
N TYR A 156 12.28 -9.14 3.92
CA TYR A 156 11.15 -8.36 4.44
C TYR A 156 10.04 -8.20 3.41
N GLY A 157 10.38 -7.98 2.14
CA GLY A 157 9.41 -7.96 1.03
C GLY A 157 8.65 -9.28 0.91
N LEU A 158 9.38 -10.41 0.96
CA LEU A 158 8.79 -11.75 0.92
C LEU A 158 7.88 -12.01 2.12
N LEU A 159 8.34 -11.73 3.34
CA LEU A 159 7.55 -11.91 4.55
C LEU A 159 6.28 -11.06 4.50
N PHE A 160 6.40 -9.80 4.09
CA PHE A 160 5.26 -8.90 3.94
C PHE A 160 4.28 -9.43 2.89
N GLY A 161 4.76 -9.86 1.72
CA GLY A 161 3.94 -10.45 0.66
C GLY A 161 3.18 -11.69 1.11
N LEU A 162 3.83 -12.58 1.87
CA LEU A 162 3.18 -13.78 2.43
C LEU A 162 2.10 -13.43 3.44
N VAL A 163 2.40 -12.54 4.40
CA VAL A 163 1.44 -12.16 5.45
C VAL A 163 0.26 -11.38 4.87
N TYR A 164 0.53 -10.39 4.03
CA TYR A 164 -0.50 -9.54 3.43
C TYR A 164 -1.34 -10.32 2.40
N GLY A 165 -0.71 -11.09 1.51
CA GLY A 165 -1.40 -11.95 0.56
C GLY A 165 -2.22 -13.05 1.26
N GLY A 166 -1.68 -13.65 2.32
CA GLY A 166 -2.42 -14.63 3.13
C GLY A 166 -3.65 -14.03 3.81
N LEU A 167 -3.54 -12.80 4.32
CA LEU A 167 -4.68 -12.09 4.90
C LEU A 167 -5.73 -11.72 3.83
N GLN A 168 -5.29 -11.29 2.64
CA GLN A 168 -6.19 -11.02 1.52
C GLN A 168 -6.96 -12.29 1.09
N ASP A 169 -6.28 -13.43 1.00
CA ASP A 169 -6.88 -14.70 0.61
C ASP A 169 -7.83 -15.24 1.68
N ALA A 170 -7.48 -15.09 2.97
CA ALA A 170 -8.38 -15.44 4.08
C ALA A 170 -9.68 -14.63 4.06
N VAL A 171 -9.60 -13.31 3.81
CA VAL A 171 -10.78 -12.45 3.65
C VAL A 171 -11.55 -12.80 2.37
N GLY A 172 -10.85 -13.19 1.30
CA GLY A 172 -11.46 -13.66 0.06
C GLY A 172 -12.28 -14.94 0.26
N LEU A 173 -11.73 -15.92 0.97
CA LEU A 173 -12.40 -17.17 1.31
C LEU A 173 -13.61 -16.95 2.21
N ALA A 174 -13.48 -16.10 3.24
CA ALA A 174 -14.60 -15.76 4.13
C ALA A 174 -15.77 -15.08 3.39
N ARG A 175 -15.50 -14.43 2.26
CA ARG A 175 -16.51 -13.80 1.40
C ARG A 175 -17.00 -14.68 0.24
N GLY A 176 -16.59 -15.95 0.19
CA GLY A 176 -17.05 -16.90 -0.83
C GLY A 176 -16.49 -16.69 -2.23
N ARG A 177 -15.37 -15.98 -2.41
CA ARG A 177 -14.67 -15.92 -3.70
C ARG A 177 -13.89 -17.21 -3.93
N PRO A 178 -13.95 -17.81 -5.14
CA PRO A 178 -13.08 -18.93 -5.49
C PRO A 178 -11.64 -18.41 -5.58
N VAL A 179 -10.82 -18.74 -4.58
CA VAL A 179 -9.37 -18.48 -4.61
C VAL A 179 -8.73 -19.62 -5.40
N GLY A 180 -7.99 -19.30 -6.47
CA GLY A 180 -7.50 -20.29 -7.45
C GLY A 180 -6.62 -21.39 -6.84
N TYR A 181 -5.85 -21.06 -5.79
CA TYR A 181 -5.05 -22.06 -5.07
C TYR A 181 -5.90 -23.05 -4.26
N VAL A 182 -7.08 -22.67 -3.76
CA VAL A 182 -7.96 -23.61 -3.04
C VAL A 182 -8.56 -24.62 -4.01
N GLU A 183 -8.86 -24.24 -5.25
CA GLU A 183 -9.27 -25.19 -6.28
C GLU A 183 -8.11 -26.08 -6.75
N PHE A 184 -6.91 -25.53 -6.93
CA PHE A 184 -5.72 -26.33 -7.28
C PHE A 184 -5.31 -27.27 -6.15
N ALA A 185 -5.36 -26.83 -4.89
CA ALA A 185 -5.13 -27.65 -3.71
C ALA A 185 -6.23 -28.69 -3.54
N ARG A 186 -7.51 -28.36 -3.74
CA ARG A 186 -8.63 -29.33 -3.72
C ARG A 186 -8.52 -30.37 -4.84
N LYS A 187 -8.04 -29.96 -6.02
CA LYS A 187 -7.81 -30.83 -7.17
C LYS A 187 -6.58 -31.73 -6.98
N ARG A 188 -5.57 -31.27 -6.22
CA ARG A 188 -4.34 -32.02 -5.93
C ARG A 188 -4.40 -32.85 -4.65
N LEU A 189 -5.27 -32.50 -3.70
CA LEU A 189 -5.55 -33.23 -2.46
C LEU A 189 -6.72 -34.22 -2.58
N GLY A 190 -7.34 -34.34 -3.75
CA GLY A 190 -8.23 -35.47 -4.07
C GLY A 190 -9.51 -35.53 -3.23
N PHE A 191 -10.52 -34.74 -3.61
CA PHE A 191 -11.87 -35.30 -3.61
C PHE A 191 -12.10 -35.96 -4.97
N GLY A 192 -11.66 -37.21 -5.08
CA GLY A 192 -12.17 -38.11 -6.10
C GLY A 192 -13.67 -38.24 -5.90
N LYS A 193 -14.46 -37.61 -6.77
CA LYS A 193 -15.81 -38.09 -7.00
C LYS A 193 -15.72 -39.17 -8.08
N THR A 194 -15.22 -40.34 -7.69
CA THR A 194 -15.55 -41.58 -8.37
C THR A 194 -16.92 -42.00 -7.89
N SER A 195 -17.89 -41.90 -8.79
CA SER A 195 -18.86 -42.97 -8.99
C SER A 195 -19.53 -42.68 -10.34
N GLY A 196 -18.87 -43.15 -11.40
CA GLY A 196 -19.62 -43.62 -12.55
C GLY A 196 -20.37 -44.88 -12.11
N VAL A 197 -21.68 -44.89 -12.32
CA VAL A 197 -22.43 -46.11 -12.61
C VAL A 197 -23.32 -45.75 -13.78
N ASP A 198 -22.88 -46.16 -14.97
CA ASP A 198 -23.78 -46.36 -16.10
C ASP A 198 -24.70 -47.55 -15.79
N ALA A 199 -26.02 -47.32 -15.93
CA ALA A 199 -27.08 -48.22 -16.44
C ALA A 199 -27.37 -49.56 -15.69
N PRO A 200 -28.57 -50.18 -15.78
CA PRO A 200 -29.50 -50.14 -16.93
C PRO A 200 -31.02 -50.13 -16.64
N GLN A 201 -31.76 -50.00 -17.77
CA GLN A 201 -33.20 -50.16 -18.03
C GLN A 201 -34.11 -48.96 -17.78
#